data_AF-A0A527FSW5-F1
#
_entry.id   AF-A0A527FSW5-F1
#
_cell.length_a   1.000
_cell.length_b   1.000
_cell.length_c   1.000
_cell.angle_alpha   90.00
_cell.angle_beta   90.00
_cell.angle_gamma   90.00
#
_symmetry.space_group_name_H-M   'P 1'
#
loop_
_entity.id
_entity.type
_entity.pdbx_description
1 polymer ?
#
loop_
_entity_poly.entity_id
_entity_poly.type
_entity_poly.pdbx_seq_one_letter_code
_entity_poly.pdbx_strand_id
1 'polypeptide(L)' 'MGDIHSLPEFRRQKERAGRIRFLERDEEARLFAAIKSRSEDAYRLSVFLVDTGCRLGEALGLIWNDIQEHRVSFWITK' A
#
# COMPACT_ATOMS: atom_id res chain seq x y z
N MET A 1 19.55 34.69 -27.66
CA MET A 1 18.14 34.35 -27.94
C MET A 1 18.14 32.87 -28.25
N GLY A 2 17.80 32.04 -27.25
CA GLY A 2 17.91 30.59 -27.36
C GLY A 2 16.62 30.05 -27.91
N ASP A 3 16.51 29.98 -29.24
CA ASP A 3 15.30 29.50 -29.90
C ASP A 3 15.21 27.98 -29.78
N ILE A 4 14.09 27.51 -29.24
CA ILE A 4 13.76 26.08 -29.16
C ILE A 4 13.38 25.63 -30.57
N HIS A 5 14.29 24.91 -31.24
CA HIS A 5 14.15 24.49 -32.64
C HIS A 5 12.98 23.53 -32.91
N SER A 6 12.42 22.88 -31.89
CA SER A 6 11.20 22.07 -31.99
C SER A 6 10.58 21.82 -30.61
N LEU A 7 9.26 21.68 -30.55
CA LEU A 7 8.58 21.28 -29.30
C LEU A 7 9.12 19.91 -28.84
N PRO A 8 9.55 19.77 -27.57
CA PRO A 8 9.91 18.46 -27.03
C PRO A 8 8.71 17.52 -27.10
N GLU A 9 8.86 16.40 -27.82
CA GLU A 9 7.84 15.36 -27.87
C GLU A 9 7.89 14.53 -26.58
N PHE A 10 6.95 14.78 -25.68
CA PHE A 10 6.75 13.94 -24.49
C PHE A 10 5.91 12.71 -24.88
N ARG A 11 6.56 11.60 -25.21
CA ARG A 11 5.86 10.31 -25.36
C ARG A 11 5.38 9.82 -24.00
N ARG A 12 4.07 9.93 -23.74
CA ARG A 12 3.44 9.28 -22.58
C ARG A 12 3.72 7.78 -22.64
N GLN A 13 4.39 7.26 -21.62
CA GLN A 13 4.53 5.82 -21.42
C GLN A 13 3.14 5.21 -21.26
N LYS A 14 2.90 4.01 -21.80
CA LYS A 14 1.66 3.28 -21.54
C LYS A 14 1.58 3.01 -20.04
N GLU A 15 0.61 3.63 -19.37
CA GLU A 15 0.20 3.18 -18.04
C GLU A 15 -0.21 1.72 -18.16
N ARG A 16 0.54 0.83 -17.49
CA ARG A 16 0.12 -0.56 -17.38
C ARG A 16 -1.25 -0.55 -16.70
N ALA A 17 -2.18 -1.40 -17.14
CA ALA A 17 -3.48 -1.61 -16.51
C ALA A 17 -3.31 -2.27 -15.12
N GLY A 18 -2.55 -1.63 -14.24
CA GLY A 18 -2.26 -2.08 -12.89
C GLY A 18 -3.47 -1.98 -11.99
N ARG A 19 -3.25 -2.23 -10.69
CA ARG A 19 -4.28 -2.11 -9.64
C ARG A 19 -4.69 -0.64 -9.49
N ILE A 20 -5.66 -0.22 -10.29
CA ILE A 20 -6.23 1.14 -10.29
C ILE A 20 -7.44 1.29 -9.36
N ARG A 21 -7.82 0.24 -8.63
CA ARG A 21 -8.95 0.24 -7.72
C ARG A 21 -8.48 0.09 -6.28
N PHE A 22 -8.99 0.96 -5.42
CA PHE A 22 -8.83 0.91 -3.98
C PHE A 22 -10.17 0.56 -3.33
N LEU A 23 -10.15 0.17 -2.07
CA LEU A 23 -11.36 -0.03 -1.29
C LEU A 23 -11.96 1.33 -0.95
N GLU A 24 -13.25 1.50 -1.22
CA GLU A 24 -14.01 2.60 -0.62
C GLU A 24 -14.20 2.35 0.88
N ARG A 25 -14.46 3.40 1.66
CA ARG A 25 -14.63 3.31 3.12
C ARG A 25 -15.67 2.24 3.55
N ASP A 26 -16.79 2.16 2.83
CA ASP A 26 -17.84 1.16 3.11
C ASP A 26 -17.44 -0.26 2.68
N GLU A 27 -16.54 -0.39 1.70
CA GLU A 27 -15.99 -1.67 1.28
C GLU A 27 -14.99 -2.18 2.32
N GLU A 28 -14.14 -1.29 2.82
CA GLU A 28 -13.19 -1.57 3.90
C GLU A 28 -13.91 -2.04 5.16
N ALA A 29 -14.95 -1.32 5.61
CA ALA A 29 -15.72 -1.68 6.79
C ALA A 29 -16.37 -3.08 6.67
N ARG A 30 -16.96 -3.39 5.50
CA ARG A 30 -17.55 -4.72 5.24
C ARG A 30 -16.51 -5.82 5.17
N LEU A 31 -15.36 -5.54 4.56
CA LEU A 31 -14.25 -6.48 4.47
C LEU A 31 -13.72 -6.82 5.87
N PHE A 32 -13.45 -5.81 6.68
CA PHE A 32 -12.98 -5.97 8.05
C PHE A 32 -13.96 -6.74 8.93
N ALA A 33 -15.26 -6.47 8.82
CA ALA A 33 -16.28 -7.23 9.54
C ALA A 33 -16.26 -8.72 9.16
N ALA A 34 -16.14 -9.04 7.87
CA ALA A 34 -16.09 -10.41 7.38
C ALA A 34 -14.80 -11.15 7.78
N ILE A 35 -13.66 -10.44 7.84
CA ILE A 35 -12.40 -11.03 8.30
C ILE A 35 -12.46 -11.29 9.81
N LYS A 36 -12.96 -10.31 10.58
CA LYS A 36 -13.09 -10.42 12.04
C LYS A 36 -13.99 -11.58 12.46
N SER A 37 -15.05 -11.87 11.70
CA SER A 37 -15.92 -13.03 11.99
C SER A 37 -15.22 -14.38 11.78
N ARG A 38 -14.04 -14.41 11.15
CA ARG A 38 -13.26 -15.63 10.90
C ARG A 38 -12.03 -15.74 11.79
N SER A 39 -11.32 -14.63 12.01
CA SER A 39 -10.12 -14.59 12.84
C SER A 39 -9.84 -13.16 13.30
N GLU A 40 -9.67 -13.00 14.62
CA GLU A 40 -9.28 -11.73 15.23
C GLU A 40 -7.86 -11.31 14.79
N ASP A 41 -6.93 -12.25 14.67
CA ASP A 41 -5.55 -11.97 14.25
C ASP A 41 -5.49 -11.52 12.79
N ALA A 42 -6.25 -12.18 11.90
CA ALA A 42 -6.35 -11.76 10.51
C ALA A 42 -6.98 -10.36 10.39
N TYR A 43 -7.95 -10.04 11.25
CA TYR A 43 -8.55 -8.71 11.29
C TYR A 43 -7.53 -7.65 11.70
N ARG A 44 -6.79 -7.87 12.80
CA ARG A 44 -5.74 -6.95 13.26
C ARG A 44 -4.66 -6.73 12.21
N LEU A 45 -4.22 -7.82 11.56
CA LEU A 45 -3.27 -7.73 10.45
C LEU A 45 -3.83 -6.92 9.29
N SER A 46 -5.10 -7.12 8.93
CA SER A 46 -5.73 -6.40 7.81
C SER A 46 -5.84 -4.90 8.08
N VAL A 47 -6.22 -4.51 9.31
CA VAL A 47 -6.24 -3.09 9.73
C VAL A 47 -4.82 -2.51 9.61
N PHE A 48 -3.82 -3.20 10.16
CA PHE A 48 -2.44 -2.77 10.10
C PHE A 48 -1.93 -2.58 8.65
N LEU A 49 -2.26 -3.50 7.74
CA LEU A 49 -1.87 -3.40 6.32
C LEU A 49 -2.49 -2.19 5.62
N VAL A 50 -3.76 -1.89 5.90
CA VAL A 50 -4.47 -0.76 5.32
C VAL A 50 -3.95 0.57 5.87
N ASP A 51 -3.75 0.66 7.19
CA ASP A 51 -3.29 1.89 7.85
C ASP A 51 -1.84 2.24 7.50
N THR A 52 -0.97 1.24 7.30
CA THR A 52 0.45 1.46 6.99
C THR A 52 0.76 1.45 5.50
N GLY A 53 -0.08 0.82 4.68
CA GLY A 53 0.15 0.64 3.24
C GLY A 53 1.29 -0.32 2.89
N CYS A 54 1.82 -1.08 3.86
CA CYS A 54 2.90 -2.03 3.62
C CYS A 54 2.41 -3.30 2.89
N ARG A 55 3.36 -4.05 2.33
CA ARG A 55 3.06 -5.36 1.71
C ARG A 55 2.86 -6.41 2.80
N LEU A 56 2.05 -7.41 2.51
CA LEU A 56 1.85 -8.56 3.40
C LEU A 56 3.18 -9.21 3.83
N GLY A 57 4.12 -9.39 2.89
CA GLY A 57 5.43 -9.94 3.22
C GLY A 57 6.26 -9.07 4.17
N GLU A 58 6.15 -7.74 4.05
CA GLU A 58 6.82 -6.79 4.94
C GLU A 58 6.21 -6.87 6.35
N ALA A 59 4.87 -6.91 6.46
CA ALA A 59 4.18 -7.05 7.75
C ALA A 59 4.51 -8.37 8.46
N LEU A 60 4.56 -9.48 7.72
CA LEU A 60 4.89 -10.79 8.28
C LEU A 60 6.36 -10.92 8.71
N GLY A 61 7.24 -10.09 8.16
CA GLY A 61 8.67 -10.06 8.48
C GLY A 61 9.03 -9.16 9.66
N LEU A 62 8.06 -8.41 10.23
CA LEU A 62 8.32 -7.49 11.33
C LEU A 62 8.74 -8.21 12.61
N ILE A 63 9.73 -7.63 13.30
CA ILE A 63 10.07 -7.98 14.67
C ILE A 63 9.81 -6.80 15.60
N TRP A 64 9.71 -7.05 16.92
CA TRP A 64 9.42 -5.99 17.89
C TRP A 64 10.42 -4.82 17.87
N ASN A 65 11.67 -5.06 17.48
CA ASN A 65 12.68 -4.01 17.36
C ASN A 65 12.40 -3.02 16.21
N ASP A 66 11.56 -3.38 15.24
CA ASP A 66 11.20 -2.52 14.11
C ASP A 66 10.09 -1.51 14.47
N ILE A 67 9.44 -1.70 15.63
CA ILE A 67 8.33 -0.89 16.11
C ILE A 67 8.83 0.03 17.23
N GLN A 68 8.66 1.33 17.01
CA GLN A 68 9.03 2.37 17.97
C GLN A 68 7.84 3.32 18.13
N GLU A 69 7.20 3.30 19.30
CA GLU A 69 6.02 4.11 19.60
C GLU A 69 4.94 4.04 18.51
N HIS A 70 4.82 5.08 17.69
CA HIS A 70 3.86 5.23 16.60
C HIS A 70 4.46 5.01 15.21
N ARG A 71 5.68 4.48 15.14
CA ARG A 71 6.40 4.23 13.89
C ARG A 71 6.75 2.76 13.75
N VAL A 72 6.56 2.25 12.55
CA VAL A 72 7.07 0.94 12.13
C VAL A 72 8.06 1.13 11.00
N SER A 73 9.18 0.40 11.04
CA SER A 73 10.24 0.47 10.04
C SER A 73 10.22 -0.79 9.19
N PHE A 74 10.03 -0.65 7.89
CA PHE A 74 10.06 -1.77 6.95
C PHE A 74 11.40 -1.81 6.24
N TRP A 75 12.11 -2.92 6.39
CA TRP A 75 13.34 -3.18 5.64
C TRP A 75 12.96 -3.70 4.25
N ILE A 76 13.62 -3.20 3.19
CA ILE A 76 13.29 -3.55 1.81
C ILE A 76 13.35 -5.06 1.63
N THR A 77 12.17 -5.67 1.49
CA THR A 77 12.01 -7.02 0.97
C THR A 77 11.66 -6.92 -0.51
N LYS A 78 12.40 -7.66 -1.33
CA LYS A 78 12.41 -7.62 -2.80
C LYS A 78 11.04 -7.78 -3.46
#